data_AF-A0A966ICL1-F1
#
_entry.id   AF-A0A966ICL1-F1
#
_cell.length_a   1.000
_cell.length_b   1.000
_cell.length_c   1.000
_cell.angle_alpha   90.00
_cell.angle_beta   90.00
_cell.angle_gamma   90.00
#
_symmetry.space_group_name_H-M   'P 1'
#
loop_
_entity.id
_entity.type
_entity.pdbx_description
1 polymer ?
#
loop_
_entity_poly.entity_id
_entity_poly.type
_entity_poly.pdbx_seq_one_letter_code
_entity_poly.pdbx_strand_id
1 'polypeptide(L)'
;AYGLGAIGIAQSQAFQHVDYIGVAYVDEGVALRKAGISLPIMIMNPEQQSVKALLDFNLEPEVYSLDSFRSMLHQKDLVESGG
;
A
#
# COMPACT_ATOMS: atom_id res chain seq x y z
N ALA A 1 -5.41 -5.89 17.91
CA ALA A 1 -4.85 -4.59 18.33
C ALA A 1 -3.32 -4.67 18.32
N TYR A 2 -2.74 -4.48 17.13
CA TYR A 2 -1.34 -4.19 16.82
C TYR A 2 -1.45 -3.39 15.52
N GLY A 3 -1.29 -2.06 15.56
CA GLY A 3 -1.51 -1.20 14.38
C GLY A 3 -1.96 0.24 14.68
N LEU A 4 -2.66 0.47 15.80
CA LEU A 4 -3.10 1.83 16.19
C LEU A 4 -2.02 2.62 16.96
N GLY A 5 -0.98 1.95 17.47
CA GLY A 5 0.10 2.61 18.24
C GLY A 5 1.19 3.27 17.38
N ALA A 6 1.35 2.86 16.12
CA ALA A 6 2.39 3.40 15.24
C ALA A 6 1.94 4.66 14.48
N ILE A 7 0.63 4.91 14.37
CA ILE A 7 0.09 6.13 13.74
C ILE A 7 0.34 7.37 14.62
N GLY A 8 0.62 7.18 15.91
CA GLY A 8 0.69 8.26 16.90
C GLY A 8 2.04 8.95 17.10
N ILE A 9 3.16 8.47 16.54
CA ILE A 9 4.47 9.05 16.89
C ILE A 9 5.37 9.16 15.65
N ALA A 10 5.75 10.41 15.34
CA ALA A 10 6.81 10.82 14.41
C ALA A 10 6.45 11.13 12.94
N GLN A 11 5.26 11.67 12.68
CA GLN A 11 4.72 11.98 11.34
C GLN A 11 5.47 13.03 10.47
N SER A 12 6.69 13.45 10.80
CA SER A 12 7.46 14.30 9.87
C SER A 12 8.98 14.16 10.00
N GLN A 13 9.53 14.22 11.21
CA GLN A 13 10.99 14.19 11.40
C GLN A 13 11.62 12.80 11.25
N ALA A 14 10.93 11.72 11.66
CA ALA A 14 11.46 10.37 11.47
C ALA A 14 11.48 9.94 10.00
N PHE A 15 10.54 10.44 9.20
CA PHE A 15 10.47 10.16 7.77
C PHE A 15 11.46 10.98 6.93
N GLN A 16 12.08 12.03 7.47
CA GLN A 16 13.09 12.81 6.73
C GLN A 16 14.37 12.02 6.39
N HIS A 17 14.59 10.87 7.05
CA HIS A 17 15.78 10.02 6.84
C HIS A 17 15.45 8.63 6.29
N VAL A 18 14.20 8.39 5.90
CA VAL A 18 13.74 7.09 5.40
C VAL A 18 13.23 7.26 3.98
N ASP A 19 13.74 6.47 3.06
CA ASP A 19 13.36 6.52 1.65
C ASP A 19 12.05 5.76 1.35
N TYR A 20 11.62 4.88 2.27
CA TYR A 20 10.56 3.91 2.02
C TYR A 20 9.83 3.43 3.29
N ILE A 21 8.51 3.24 3.22
CA ILE A 21 7.71 2.65 4.31
C ILE A 21 7.18 1.28 3.91
N GLY A 22 7.38 0.27 4.75
CA GLY A 22 6.74 -1.04 4.60
C GLY A 22 5.61 -1.22 5.62
N VAL A 23 4.44 -1.67 5.17
CA VAL A 23 3.30 -2.05 6.02
C VAL A 23 2.79 -3.43 5.62
N ALA A 24 2.11 -4.12 6.53
CA ALA A 24 1.64 -5.48 6.28
C ALA A 24 0.37 -5.48 5.42
N TYR A 25 -0.53 -4.53 5.66
CA TYR A 25 -1.87 -4.51 5.05
C TYR A 25 -2.18 -3.19 4.32
N VAL A 26 -3.05 -3.28 3.32
CA VAL A 26 -3.46 -2.12 2.51
C VAL A 26 -4.10 -1.02 3.34
N ASP A 27 -4.91 -1.37 4.35
CA ASP A 27 -5.58 -0.39 5.22
C ASP A 27 -4.60 0.52 5.97
N GLU A 28 -3.43 -0.02 6.36
CA GLU A 28 -2.36 0.76 7.00
C GLU A 28 -1.75 1.76 6.01
N GLY A 29 -1.51 1.33 4.77
CA GLY A 29 -1.01 2.20 3.70
C GLY A 29 -2.00 3.31 3.33
N VAL A 30 -3.29 2.98 3.27
CA VAL A 30 -4.38 3.95 3.06
C VAL A 30 -4.43 4.96 4.21
N ALA A 31 -4.29 4.51 5.46
CA ALA A 31 -4.27 5.41 6.61
C ALA A 31 -3.08 6.38 6.55
N LEU A 32 -1.89 5.91 6.18
CA LEU A 32 -0.70 6.75 5.99
C LEU A 32 -0.88 7.78 4.87
N ARG A 33 -1.47 7.38 3.74
CA ARG A 33 -1.79 8.30 2.64
C ARG A 33 -2.79 9.37 3.05
N LYS A 34 -3.86 9.00 3.76
CA LYS A 34 -4.83 9.94 4.33
C LYS A 34 -4.21 10.88 5.37
N ALA A 35 -3.14 10.46 6.03
CA ALA A 35 -2.36 11.28 6.95
C ALA A 35 -1.35 12.21 6.24
N GLY A 36 -1.29 12.23 4.90
CA GLY A 36 -0.45 13.13 4.13
C GLY A 36 0.98 12.64 3.87
N ILE A 37 1.27 11.37 4.15
CA ILE A 37 2.59 10.78 3.86
C ILE A 37 2.76 10.61 2.35
N SER A 38 3.81 11.21 1.80
CA SER A 38 4.15 11.18 0.37
C SER A 38 5.26 10.17 0.01
N LEU A 39 5.98 9.63 1.00
CA LEU A 39 6.99 8.60 0.75
C LEU A 39 6.37 7.38 0.05
N PRO A 40 7.13 6.64 -0.76
CA PRO A 40 6.71 5.33 -1.26
C PRO A 40 6.30 4.38 -0.12
N ILE A 41 5.21 3.64 -0.32
CA ILE A 41 4.65 2.71 0.67
C ILE A 41 4.47 1.34 0.02
N MET A 42 5.07 0.32 0.63
CA MET A 42 5.06 -1.06 0.15
C MET A 42 4.14 -1.87 1.03
N ILE A 43 3.25 -2.64 0.40
CA ILE A 43 2.34 -3.56 1.06
C ILE A 43 2.94 -4.94 0.95
N MET A 44 3.33 -5.53 2.08
CA MET A 44 4.01 -6.84 2.09
C MET A 44 3.06 -8.00 1.76
N ASN A 45 1.79 -7.89 2.16
CA ASN A 45 0.78 -8.92 1.88
C ASN A 45 -0.41 -8.33 1.13
N PRO A 46 -0.25 -7.99 -0.17
CA PRO A 46 -1.35 -7.44 -0.95
C PRO A 46 -2.38 -8.53 -1.28
N GLU A 47 -3.66 -8.22 -1.07
CA GLU A 47 -4.77 -9.08 -1.48
C GLU A 47 -5.30 -8.64 -2.86
N GLN A 48 -5.77 -9.59 -3.68
CA GLN A 48 -6.28 -9.30 -5.02
C GLN A 48 -7.44 -8.30 -5.01
N GLN A 49 -8.34 -8.41 -4.02
CA GLN A 49 -9.47 -7.51 -3.85
C GLN A 49 -9.05 -6.05 -3.54
N SER A 50 -7.81 -5.84 -3.12
CA SER A 50 -7.29 -4.53 -2.76
C SER A 50 -6.64 -3.79 -3.93
N VAL A 51 -6.58 -4.37 -5.14
CA VAL A 51 -5.94 -3.75 -6.31
C VAL A 51 -6.46 -2.35 -6.60
N LYS A 52 -7.77 -2.12 -6.46
CA LYS A 52 -8.34 -0.78 -6.62
C LYS A 52 -7.75 0.22 -5.61
N ALA A 53 -7.66 -0.16 -4.33
CA ALA A 53 -7.10 0.68 -3.29
C ALA A 53 -5.59 0.91 -3.49
N LEU A 54 -4.85 -0.10 -3.95
CA LEU A 54 -3.43 0.05 -4.31
C LEU A 54 -3.24 1.14 -5.36
N LEU A 55 -4.09 1.15 -6.41
CA LEU A 55 -4.05 2.16 -7.46
C LEU A 55 -4.50 3.54 -6.96
N ASP A 56 -5.67 3.62 -6.32
CA ASP A 56 -6.27 4.88 -5.85
C ASP A 56 -5.35 5.64 -4.87
N PHE A 57 -4.58 4.90 -4.06
CA PHE A 57 -3.71 5.46 -3.03
C PHE A 57 -2.22 5.40 -3.37
N ASN A 58 -1.87 5.00 -4.60
CA ASN A 58 -0.48 4.85 -5.07
C ASN A 58 0.39 4.07 -4.07
N LEU A 59 -0.05 2.84 -3.77
CA LEU A 59 0.63 1.89 -2.89
C LEU A 59 1.28 0.79 -3.73
N GLU A 60 2.51 0.41 -3.40
CA GLU A 60 3.27 -0.59 -4.13
C GLU A 60 3.09 -1.98 -3.51
N PRO A 61 2.58 -2.97 -4.25
CA PRO A 61 2.45 -4.33 -3.72
C PRO A 61 3.77 -5.11 -3.77
N GLU A 62 4.04 -5.92 -2.76
CA GLU A 62 5.04 -6.98 -2.84
C GLU A 62 4.52 -8.11 -3.75
N VAL A 63 5.35 -8.53 -4.70
CA VAL A 63 5.03 -9.60 -5.63
C VAL A 63 6.12 -10.67 -5.57
N TYR A 64 5.80 -11.81 -4.95
CA TYR A 64 6.75 -12.90 -4.70
C TYR A 64 6.65 -14.05 -5.70
N SER A 65 5.69 -14.03 -6.64
CA SER A 65 5.55 -15.05 -7.68
C SER A 65 4.99 -14.51 -9.00
N LEU A 66 5.30 -15.18 -10.12
CA LEU A 66 4.75 -14.83 -11.44
C LEU A 66 3.24 -15.01 -11.50
N ASP A 67 2.68 -15.97 -10.76
CA ASP A 67 1.23 -16.20 -10.69
C ASP A 67 0.53 -15.05 -9.97
N SER A 68 1.09 -14.58 -8.85
CA SER A 68 0.61 -13.39 -8.15
C SER A 68 0.70 -12.15 -9.05
N PHE A 69 1.81 -11.97 -9.76
CA PHE A 69 1.96 -10.87 -10.72
C PHE A 69 0.86 -10.87 -11.79
N ARG A 70 0.65 -12.02 -12.46
CA ARG A 70 -0.37 -12.18 -13.50
C ARG A 70 -1.78 -11.95 -12.97
N SER A 71 -2.07 -12.45 -11.78
CA SER A 71 -3.36 -12.25 -11.12
C SER A 71 -3.63 -10.77 -10.84
N MET A 72 -2.63 -10.04 -10.35
CA MET A 72 -2.75 -8.60 -10.10
C MET A 72 -2.90 -7.80 -11.39
N LEU A 73 -2.19 -8.16 -12.46
CA LEU A 73 -2.36 -7.52 -13.78
C LEU A 73 -3.77 -7.71 -14.32
N HIS A 74 -4.29 -8.94 -14.32
CA HIS A 74 -5.68 -9.18 -14.74
C HIS A 74 -6.67 -8.37 -13.92
N GLN A 75 -6.48 -8.30 -12.61
CA GLN A 75 -7.38 -7.52 -11.75
C GLN A 75 -7.27 -6.01 -12.01
N LYS A 76 -6.07 -5.50 -12.32
CA LYS A 76 -5.86 -4.11 -12.73
C LYS A 76 -6.64 -3.80 -14.02
N ASP A 77 -6.54 -4.66 -15.02
CA ASP A 77 -7.26 -4.49 -16.30
C ASP A 77 -8.79 -4.48 -16.08
N LEU A 78 -9.31 -5.33 -15.18
CA LEU A 78 -10.73 -5.35 -14.81
C LEU A 78 -11.17 -4.05 -14.11
N VAL A 79 -10.33 -3.50 -13.24
CA VAL A 79 -10.62 -2.23 -12.54
C VAL A 79 -10.59 -1.05 -13.50
N GLU A 80 -9.68 -1.04 -14.47
CA GLU A 80 -9.57 0.04 -15.46
C GLU A 80 -10.63 -0.03 -16.57
N SER A 81 -11.12 -1.23 -16.91
CA SER A 81 -12.17 -1.43 -17.93
C SER A 81 -13.60 -1.28 -17.40
N GLY A 82 -13.79 -1.34 -16.08
CA GLY A 82 -15.09 -1.16 -15.41
C GLY A 82 -15.34 0.25 -14.84
N GLY A 83 -14.52 1.24 -15.22
CA GLY A 83 -14.62 2.65 -14.80
C GLY A 83 -15.33 3.54 -15.80
#